data_AF-A0A848Y834-F1
#
_entry.id   AF-A0A848Y834-F1
#
_cell.length_a   1.000
_cell.length_b   1.000
_cell.length_c   1.000
_cell.angle_alpha   90.00
_cell.angle_beta   90.00
_cell.angle_gamma   90.00
#
_symmetry.space_group_name_H-M   'P 1'
#
loop_
_entity.id
_entity.type
_entity.pdbx_description
1 polymer ?
#
loop_
_entity_poly.entity_id
_entity_poly.type
_entity_poly.pdbx_seq_one_letter_code
_entity_poly.pdbx_strand_id
1 'polypeptide(L)'
;MAAKNLLIIISDEHSFETAGCYGHTIVKTPNIDRLASRGTRFTNAYTPSPVCVPTRAAIQTGRHVHEIKTWDSATPYNGSPPSWGHELIAAGRRSVSIGKLHFRSREDDNGFDPEICPMHVVNGLGWTSGLLRDELPPNAEPSREYAEM
;
A
#
# COMPACT_ATOMS: atom_id res chain seq x y z
N MET A 1 30.49 5.94 -3.35
CA MET A 1 30.04 5.07 -2.25
C MET A 1 29.43 3.82 -2.84
N ALA A 2 29.60 2.65 -2.21
CA ALA A 2 28.87 1.44 -2.64
C ALA A 2 27.36 1.67 -2.49
N ALA A 3 26.57 1.14 -3.43
CA ALA A 3 25.12 1.22 -3.37
C ALA A 3 24.59 0.51 -2.11
N LYS A 4 23.68 1.16 -1.39
CA LYS A 4 23.03 0.59 -0.20
C LYS A 4 21.75 -0.13 -0.60
N ASN A 5 21.46 -1.24 0.06
CA ASN A 5 20.16 -1.91 -0.06
C ASN A 5 19.08 -1.10 0.64
N LEU A 6 17.86 -1.10 0.09
CA LEU A 6 16.67 -0.47 0.66
C LEU A 6 15.66 -1.55 1.06
N LEU A 7 15.10 -1.42 2.26
CA LEU A 7 13.99 -2.25 2.73
C LEU A 7 12.87 -1.34 3.22
N ILE A 8 11.68 -1.47 2.61
CA ILE A 8 10.47 -0.75 3.00
C ILE A 8 9.55 -1.75 3.69
N ILE A 9 9.12 -1.43 4.90
CA ILE A 9 8.15 -2.24 5.67
C ILE A 9 6.88 -1.40 5.81
N ILE A 10 5.77 -1.89 5.28
CA ILE A 10 4.47 -1.23 5.31
C ILE A 10 3.47 -2.16 6.01
N SER A 11 2.92 -1.71 7.13
CA SER A 11 1.74 -2.33 7.76
C SER A 11 0.46 -1.76 7.19
N ASP A 12 -0.65 -2.49 7.35
CA ASP A 12 -1.97 -2.01 6.96
C ASP A 12 -2.79 -1.59 8.19
N GLU A 13 -3.49 -0.46 8.08
CA GLU A 13 -4.35 0.13 9.13
C GLU A 13 -3.71 0.23 10.54
N HIS A 14 -2.38 0.28 10.62
CA HIS A 14 -1.68 0.39 11.90
C HIS A 14 -1.59 1.84 12.37
N SER A 15 -2.32 2.17 13.43
CA SER A 15 -2.23 3.49 14.07
C SER A 15 -0.88 3.68 14.78
N PHE A 16 -0.30 4.87 14.71
CA PHE A 16 0.89 5.20 15.50
C PHE A 16 0.59 5.16 17.01
N GLU A 17 -0.66 5.39 17.40
CA GLU A 17 -1.10 5.39 18.79
C GLU A 17 -0.92 4.03 19.45
N THR A 18 -0.81 2.93 18.70
CA THR A 18 -0.60 1.58 19.24
C THR A 18 0.86 1.18 19.36
N ALA A 19 1.81 2.07 19.08
CA ALA A 19 3.24 1.79 19.15
C ALA A 19 3.89 2.39 20.41
N GLY A 20 4.71 1.59 21.11
CA GLY A 20 5.41 1.99 22.33
C GLY A 20 6.35 3.18 22.11
N CYS A 21 7.01 3.24 20.95
CA CYS A 21 7.83 4.39 20.57
C CYS A 21 7.04 5.69 20.34
N TYR A 22 5.71 5.66 20.32
CA TYR A 22 4.85 6.86 20.34
C TYR A 22 4.13 7.05 21.68
N GLY A 23 4.49 6.28 22.72
CA GLY A 23 4.00 6.46 24.08
C GLY A 23 2.92 5.47 24.52
N HIS A 24 2.56 4.49 23.69
CA HIS A 24 1.57 3.49 24.07
C HIS A 24 2.07 2.59 25.21
N THR A 25 1.26 2.37 26.24
CA THR A 25 1.69 1.72 27.49
C THR A 25 1.31 0.24 27.61
N ILE A 26 0.36 -0.25 26.80
CA ILE A 26 -0.19 -1.62 26.91
C ILE A 26 0.34 -2.54 25.81
N VAL A 27 0.16 -2.17 24.54
CA VAL A 27 0.66 -2.88 23.36
C VAL A 27 2.19 -2.82 23.35
N LYS A 28 2.82 -3.98 23.19
CA LYS A 28 4.26 -4.13 23.19
C LYS A 28 4.77 -4.25 21.76
N THR A 29 5.58 -3.27 21.31
CA THR A 29 6.14 -3.23 19.95
C THR A 29 7.68 -3.25 19.94
N PRO A 30 8.35 -4.18 20.65
CA PRO A 30 9.78 -4.08 20.95
C PRO A 30 10.69 -3.99 19.71
N ASN A 31 10.30 -4.58 18.58
CA ASN A 31 11.05 -4.49 17.34
C ASN A 31 10.91 -3.12 16.63
N ILE A 32 9.71 -2.54 16.65
CA ILE A 32 9.46 -1.19 16.11
C ILE A 32 10.15 -0.17 17.00
N ASP A 33 10.09 -0.35 18.32
CA ASP A 33 10.73 0.53 19.29
C ASP A 33 12.25 0.54 19.12
N ARG A 34 12.85 -0.64 18.92
CA ARG A 34 14.28 -0.79 18.62
C ARG A 34 14.68 -0.20 17.27
N LEU A 35 13.80 -0.25 16.26
CA LEU A 35 14.06 0.40 14.98
C LEU A 35 14.05 1.92 15.14
N ALA A 36 13.06 2.46 15.85
CA ALA A 36 12.94 3.89 16.12
C ALA A 36 14.12 4.44 16.93
N SER A 37 14.61 3.72 17.95
CA SER A 37 15.73 4.16 18.79
C SER A 37 17.08 4.19 18.08
N ARG A 38 17.23 3.44 16.97
CA ARG A 38 18.46 3.36 16.17
C ARG A 38 18.39 4.17 14.87
N GLY A 39 17.27 4.86 14.62
CA GLY A 39 16.99 5.53 13.37
C GLY A 39 16.42 6.93 13.58
N THR A 40 15.64 7.38 12.62
CA THR A 40 14.89 8.63 12.68
C THR A 40 13.41 8.31 12.84
N ARG A 41 12.75 8.94 13.82
CA ARG A 41 11.31 8.84 14.05
C ARG A 41 10.66 10.18 13.73
N PHE A 42 9.68 10.16 12.83
CA PHE A 42 8.90 11.36 12.49
C PHE A 42 7.72 11.50 13.46
N THR A 43 7.52 12.69 14.03
CA THR A 43 6.33 12.97 14.85
C THR A 43 5.15 13.45 14.02
N ASN A 44 5.42 13.94 12.80
CA ASN A 44 4.45 14.48 11.86
C ASN A 44 4.64 13.81 10.49
N ALA A 45 4.03 12.65 10.29
CA ALA A 45 4.00 11.94 9.01
C ALA A 45 2.55 11.56 8.71
N TYR A 46 2.04 11.98 7.55
CA TYR A 46 0.64 11.84 7.19
C TYR A 46 0.49 10.96 5.96
N THR A 47 -0.58 10.16 5.95
CA THR A 47 -0.97 9.38 4.78
C THR A 47 -1.45 10.31 3.66
N PRO A 48 -1.10 10.05 2.38
CA PRO A 48 -1.61 10.84 1.26
C PRO A 48 -3.12 10.65 1.04
N SER A 49 -3.69 9.53 1.53
CA SER A 49 -5.14 9.28 1.61
C SER A 49 -5.45 8.31 2.76
N PRO A 50 -6.56 8.44 3.50
CA PRO A 50 -6.94 7.48 4.53
C PRO A 50 -7.58 6.20 3.96
N VAL A 51 -7.15 5.72 2.79
CA VAL A 51 -7.66 4.50 2.11
C VAL A 51 -6.50 3.70 1.50
N CYS A 52 -6.58 2.36 1.53
CA CYS A 52 -5.49 1.45 1.14
C CYS A 52 -4.95 1.67 -0.29
N VAL A 53 -5.82 1.56 -1.30
CA VAL A 53 -5.45 1.65 -2.73
C VAL A 53 -4.78 2.98 -3.09
N PRO A 54 -5.40 4.16 -2.83
CA PRO A 54 -4.79 5.45 -3.16
C PRO A 54 -3.45 5.66 -2.46
N THR A 55 -3.33 5.23 -1.20
CA THR A 55 -2.09 5.40 -0.43
C THR A 55 -0.95 4.58 -0.96
N ARG A 56 -1.21 3.31 -1.29
CA ARG A 56 -0.18 2.43 -1.84
C ARG A 56 0.27 2.94 -3.21
N ALA A 57 -0.64 3.40 -4.05
CA ALA A 57 -0.32 4.01 -5.34
C ALA A 57 0.52 5.31 -5.18
N ALA A 58 0.14 6.19 -4.24
CA ALA A 58 0.88 7.42 -3.97
C ALA A 58 2.28 7.16 -3.41
N ILE A 59 2.43 6.20 -2.48
CA ILE A 59 3.75 5.77 -1.96
C ILE A 59 4.61 5.19 -3.09
N GLN A 60 4.01 4.39 -3.97
CA GLN A 60 4.72 3.72 -5.06
C GLN A 60 5.20 4.71 -6.13
N THR A 61 4.43 5.75 -6.41
CA THR A 61 4.74 6.74 -7.46
C THR A 61 5.45 7.99 -6.93
N GLY A 62 5.38 8.25 -5.62
CA GLY A 62 5.87 9.50 -5.01
C GLY A 62 5.05 10.73 -5.41
N ARG A 63 3.80 10.54 -5.86
CA ARG A 63 2.92 11.60 -6.38
C ARG A 63 1.67 11.76 -5.54
N HIS A 64 1.04 12.92 -5.62
CA HIS A 64 -0.25 13.12 -4.99
C HIS A 64 -1.32 12.27 -5.68
N VAL A 65 -2.30 11.83 -4.88
CA VAL A 65 -3.44 11.03 -5.32
C VAL A 65 -4.13 11.63 -6.54
N HIS A 66 -4.24 12.95 -6.61
CA HIS A 66 -4.90 13.63 -7.72
C HIS A 66 -4.13 13.61 -9.04
N GLU A 67 -2.81 13.44 -9.00
CA GLU A 67 -1.97 13.35 -10.19
C GLU A 67 -2.06 11.96 -10.82
N ILE A 68 -2.20 10.92 -9.98
CA ILE A 68 -2.26 9.51 -10.39
C ILE A 68 -3.68 8.97 -10.56
N LYS A 69 -4.68 9.75 -10.11
CA LYS A 69 -6.12 9.48 -10.29
C LYS A 69 -6.62 8.15 -9.69
N THR A 70 -5.89 7.60 -8.72
CA THR A 70 -6.35 6.46 -7.91
C THR A 70 -7.13 7.01 -6.73
N TRP A 71 -8.44 7.28 -6.86
CA TRP A 71 -9.17 8.07 -5.85
C TRP A 71 -9.72 7.26 -4.68
N ASP A 72 -9.94 5.97 -4.91
CA ASP A 72 -10.75 5.08 -4.08
C ASP A 72 -10.25 3.64 -4.19
N SER A 73 -10.93 2.72 -3.51
CA SER A 73 -10.62 1.29 -3.53
C SER A 73 -11.01 0.57 -4.83
N ALA A 74 -11.63 1.28 -5.79
CA ALA A 74 -12.07 0.73 -7.07
C ALA A 74 -11.27 1.29 -8.27
N THR A 75 -10.29 2.15 -7.99
CA THR A 75 -9.41 2.75 -9.01
C THR A 75 -7.96 2.37 -8.71
N PRO A 76 -7.58 1.10 -8.89
CA PRO A 76 -6.25 0.60 -8.53
C PRO A 76 -5.16 1.10 -9.48
N TYR A 77 -3.94 1.24 -8.94
CA TYR A 77 -2.73 1.48 -9.74
C TYR A 77 -2.47 0.32 -10.70
N ASN A 78 -2.05 0.65 -11.92
CA ASN A 78 -1.88 -0.30 -13.04
C ASN A 78 -0.50 -0.19 -13.70
N GLY A 79 0.51 0.25 -12.94
CA GLY A 79 1.86 0.48 -13.47
C GLY A 79 2.11 1.88 -14.02
N SER A 80 1.09 2.73 -14.15
CA SER A 80 1.23 4.11 -14.66
C SER A 80 0.71 5.17 -13.68
N PRO A 81 1.46 6.26 -13.44
CA PRO A 81 2.78 6.57 -13.99
C PRO A 81 3.89 5.68 -13.40
N PRO A 82 5.11 5.67 -13.97
CA PRO A 82 6.22 4.87 -13.46
C PRO A 82 6.48 5.12 -11.96
N SER A 83 6.69 4.03 -11.25
CA SER A 83 7.03 4.00 -9.82
C SER A 83 8.53 4.16 -9.58
N TRP A 84 8.92 4.41 -8.32
CA TRP A 84 10.34 4.33 -7.94
C TRP A 84 10.92 2.92 -8.18
N GLY A 85 10.09 1.88 -8.19
CA GLY A 85 10.50 0.51 -8.49
C GLY A 85 10.93 0.33 -9.95
N HIS A 86 10.20 0.95 -10.89
CA HIS A 86 10.59 0.99 -12.31
C HIS A 86 11.94 1.68 -12.49
N GLU A 87 12.14 2.81 -11.81
CA GLU A 87 13.41 3.56 -11.85
C GLU A 87 14.59 2.72 -11.33
N LEU A 88 14.38 1.95 -10.26
CA LEU A 88 15.39 1.03 -9.74
C LEU A 88 15.74 -0.06 -10.75
N ILE A 89 14.74 -0.70 -11.36
CA ILE A 89 14.94 -1.74 -12.38
C ILE A 89 15.68 -1.17 -13.61
N ALA A 90 15.26 0.00 -14.10
CA ALA A 90 15.91 0.69 -15.21
C ALA A 90 17.39 1.03 -14.90
N ALA A 91 17.71 1.32 -13.64
CA ALA A 91 19.08 1.53 -13.17
C ALA A 91 19.87 0.23 -12.90
N GLY A 92 19.35 -0.94 -13.31
CA GLY A 92 19.98 -2.24 -13.12
C GLY A 92 19.95 -2.74 -11.68
N ARG A 93 19.01 -2.25 -10.85
CA ARG A 93 18.81 -2.70 -9.46
C ARG A 93 17.62 -3.66 -9.39
N ARG A 94 17.75 -4.66 -8.53
CA ARG A 94 16.64 -5.56 -8.21
C ARG A 94 15.61 -4.82 -7.33
N SER A 95 14.35 -4.87 -7.74
CA SER A 95 13.20 -4.34 -6.98
C SER A 95 12.24 -5.50 -6.73
N VAL A 96 11.93 -5.83 -5.47
CA VAL A 96 11.10 -7.01 -5.12
C VAL A 96 10.01 -6.57 -4.17
N SER A 97 8.80 -7.08 -4.37
CA SER A 97 7.70 -6.91 -3.42
C SER A 97 7.31 -8.24 -2.76
N ILE A 98 6.81 -8.17 -1.52
CA ILE A 98 6.26 -9.32 -0.81
C ILE A 98 4.97 -8.89 -0.09
N GLY A 99 3.85 -9.56 -0.36
CA GLY A 99 2.57 -9.32 0.32
C GLY A 99 1.69 -8.24 -0.32
N LYS A 100 0.92 -7.52 0.50
CA LYS A 100 -0.19 -6.69 0.00
C LYS A 100 0.28 -5.47 -0.79
N LEU A 101 -0.21 -5.35 -2.03
CA LEU A 101 0.02 -4.21 -2.92
C LEU A 101 -1.27 -3.43 -3.21
N HIS A 102 -2.41 -4.12 -3.30
CA HIS A 102 -3.67 -3.49 -3.69
C HIS A 102 -3.59 -2.76 -5.05
N PHE A 103 -2.68 -3.18 -5.91
CA PHE A 103 -2.64 -2.79 -7.32
C PHE A 103 -3.63 -3.61 -8.12
N ARG A 104 -3.80 -3.26 -9.40
CA ARG A 104 -4.82 -3.86 -10.26
C ARG A 104 -4.58 -5.35 -10.44
N SER A 105 -3.39 -5.74 -10.91
CA SER A 105 -3.07 -7.15 -11.11
C SER A 105 -1.57 -7.41 -11.28
N ARG A 106 -1.18 -8.68 -11.45
CA ARG A 106 0.21 -9.10 -11.72
C ARG A 106 0.61 -8.96 -13.19
N GLU A 107 -0.37 -8.85 -14.08
CA GLU A 107 -0.16 -8.67 -15.51
C GLU A 107 0.34 -7.25 -15.83
N ASP A 108 0.18 -6.32 -14.89
CA ASP A 108 0.74 -4.98 -14.98
C ASP A 108 2.22 -4.96 -14.57
N ASP A 109 2.99 -4.11 -15.24
CA ASP A 109 4.32 -3.73 -14.75
C ASP A 109 4.15 -2.78 -13.55
N ASN A 110 4.23 -3.32 -12.33
CA ASN A 110 4.09 -2.53 -11.11
C ASN A 110 5.43 -1.95 -10.61
N GLY A 111 6.53 -2.19 -11.34
CA GLY A 111 7.89 -1.82 -10.94
C GLY A 111 8.53 -2.77 -9.92
N PHE A 112 8.12 -4.04 -9.92
CA PHE A 112 8.67 -5.09 -9.07
C PHE A 112 8.93 -6.37 -9.88
N ASP A 113 10.10 -6.96 -9.70
CA ASP A 113 10.48 -8.24 -10.30
C ASP A 113 11.39 -9.06 -9.34
N PRO A 114 10.86 -10.12 -8.66
CA PRO A 114 9.48 -10.60 -8.72
C PRO A 114 8.54 -9.93 -7.69
N GLU A 115 7.25 -10.19 -7.85
CA GLU A 115 6.25 -10.02 -6.79
C GLU A 115 5.97 -11.37 -6.09
N ILE A 116 6.25 -11.45 -4.78
CA ILE A 116 6.10 -12.67 -3.99
C ILE A 116 4.82 -12.62 -3.17
N CYS A 117 3.91 -13.58 -3.40
CA CYS A 117 2.59 -13.63 -2.76
C CYS A 117 1.84 -12.28 -2.77
N PRO A 118 1.81 -11.52 -3.88
CA PRO A 118 1.11 -10.25 -3.90
C PRO A 118 -0.39 -10.43 -3.71
N MET A 119 -0.97 -9.53 -2.91
CA MET A 119 -2.40 -9.34 -2.80
C MET A 119 -2.79 -8.07 -3.55
N HIS A 120 -3.42 -8.27 -4.71
CA HIS A 120 -4.03 -7.25 -5.56
C HIS A 120 -5.50 -7.04 -5.19
N VAL A 121 -6.15 -6.08 -5.82
CA VAL A 121 -7.60 -5.96 -5.71
C VAL A 121 -8.30 -7.14 -6.39
N VAL A 122 -9.49 -7.48 -5.90
CA VAL A 122 -10.28 -8.58 -6.48
C VAL A 122 -10.70 -8.23 -7.91
N ASN A 123 -10.49 -9.17 -8.84
CA ASN A 123 -10.84 -9.07 -10.27
C ASN A 123 -10.26 -7.85 -11.00
N GLY A 124 -9.22 -7.19 -10.48
CA GLY A 124 -8.69 -5.95 -11.05
C GLY A 124 -9.64 -4.74 -10.95
N LEU A 125 -10.76 -4.88 -10.26
CA LEU A 125 -11.80 -3.85 -10.09
C LEU A 125 -11.81 -3.29 -8.67
N GLY A 126 -11.52 -4.11 -7.67
CA GLY A 126 -11.61 -3.72 -6.26
C GLY A 126 -13.03 -3.42 -5.81
N TRP A 127 -13.16 -2.60 -4.76
CA TRP A 127 -14.41 -2.47 -4.00
C TRP A 127 -15.38 -1.47 -4.65
N THR A 128 -15.94 -1.86 -5.80
CA THR A 128 -16.85 -1.03 -6.59
C THR A 128 -18.17 -0.72 -5.90
N SER A 129 -18.67 -1.60 -5.04
CA SER A 129 -19.87 -1.35 -4.22
C SER A 129 -19.65 -0.22 -3.22
N GLY A 130 -18.41 0.00 -2.77
CA GLY A 130 -18.03 1.14 -1.95
C GLY A 130 -18.13 2.51 -2.64
N LEU A 131 -18.36 2.55 -3.96
CA LEU A 131 -18.60 3.79 -4.71
C LEU A 131 -20.06 4.26 -4.65
N LEU A 132 -20.98 3.39 -4.25
CA LEU A 132 -22.39 3.72 -4.17
C LEU A 132 -22.62 4.66 -2.97
N ARG A 133 -23.34 5.76 -3.22
CA ARG A 133 -23.75 6.69 -2.16
C ARG A 133 -25.01 6.23 -1.43
N ASP A 134 -25.87 5.51 -2.16
CA ASP A 134 -27.12 4.96 -1.67
C ASP A 134 -26.93 3.48 -1.33
N GLU A 135 -27.85 2.92 -0.52
CA GLU A 135 -27.80 1.50 -0.16
C GLU A 135 -27.80 0.60 -1.40
N LEU A 136 -27.06 -0.50 -1.30
CA LEU A 136 -27.12 -1.58 -2.28
C LEU A 136 -28.60 -2.01 -2.44
N PRO A 137 -29.09 -2.22 -3.67
CA PRO A 137 -30.44 -2.72 -3.85
C PRO A 137 -30.59 -4.07 -3.10
N PRO A 138 -31.79 -4.41 -2.59
CA PRO A 138 -31.99 -5.54 -1.67
C PRO A 138 -31.47 -6.91 -2.17
N ASN A 139 -31.23 -7.03 -3.47
CA ASN A 139 -30.77 -8.24 -4.16
C ASN A 139 -29.36 -8.09 -4.77
N ALA A 140 -28.65 -6.99 -4.53
CA ALA A 140 -27.22 -6.98 -4.79
C ALA A 140 -26.58 -7.88 -3.74
N GLU A 141 -26.12 -9.05 -4.17
CA GLU A 141 -25.30 -9.87 -3.27
C GLU A 141 -24.16 -8.96 -2.78
N PRO A 142 -23.93 -8.85 -1.45
CA PRO A 142 -22.68 -8.30 -0.98
C PRO A 142 -21.63 -9.11 -1.72
N SER A 143 -20.76 -8.42 -2.44
CA SER A 143 -19.76 -9.05 -3.28
C SER A 143 -19.18 -10.24 -2.51
N ARG A 144 -19.16 -11.42 -3.13
CA ARG A 144 -18.52 -12.63 -2.54
C ARG A 144 -17.07 -12.38 -2.09
N GLU A 145 -16.53 -11.18 -2.32
CA GLU A 145 -15.29 -10.57 -1.81
C GLU A 145 -14.94 -10.86 -0.34
N TYR A 146 -15.90 -11.17 0.53
CA TYR A 146 -15.61 -11.50 1.95
C TYR A 146 -15.94 -12.93 2.37
N ALA A 147 -16.52 -13.76 1.51
CA ALA A 147 -16.90 -15.13 1.87
C ALA A 147 -15.76 -16.15 1.70
N GLU A 148 -14.65 -15.76 1.05
CA GLU A 148 -13.52 -16.64 0.72
C GLU A 148 -12.16 -16.15 1.25
N MET A 149 -12.14 -15.20 2.19
CA MET A 149 -10.95 -14.94 3.04
C MET A 149 -10.96 -15.82 4.28
#